data_AF-A0A0R3RWS0-F1
#
_entry.id   AF-A0A0R3RWS0-F1
#
_cell.length_a   1.000
_cell.length_b   1.000
_cell.length_c   1.000
_cell.angle_alpha   90.00
_cell.angle_beta   90.00
_cell.angle_gamma   90.00
#
_symmetry.space_group_name_H-M   'P 1'
#
loop_
_entity.id
_entity.type
_entity.pdbx_description
1 polymer ?
#
loop_
_entity_poly.entity_id
_entity_poly.type
_entity_poly.pdbx_seq_one_letter_code
_entity_poly.pdbx_strand_id
1 'polypeptide(L)'
;MRPPIKYVLDVTIAYPHKMPLSLVTLSFGTREPCDIGVYYKIYDASDVPFEDDEKLRDWLYSVYQYKDNILDRYYKEGVFVRGEEGDRVYFPWWRIVGQYVFWLTSFYVQYRIYSFVVLHFLRSIGLIS
;
A
#
# COMPACT_ATOMS: atom_id res chain seq x y z
N MET A 1 -23.73 11.45 9.63
CA MET A 1 -22.51 12.18 10.07
C MET A 1 -21.38 11.17 10.22
N ARG A 2 -20.15 11.50 9.79
CA ARG A 2 -18.99 10.63 10.01
C ARG A 2 -18.53 10.76 11.46
N PRO A 3 -18.09 9.67 12.11
CA PRO A 3 -17.51 9.76 13.45
C PRO A 3 -16.25 10.64 13.43
N PRO A 4 -15.95 11.35 14.53
CA PRO A 4 -14.75 12.19 14.63
C PRO A 4 -13.49 11.32 14.57
N ILE A 5 -12.41 11.89 14.01
CA ILE A 5 -11.10 11.24 13.92
C ILE A 5 -10.52 11.16 15.34
N LYS A 6 -10.08 9.96 15.74
CA LYS A 6 -9.50 9.71 17.08
C LYS A 6 -7.98 9.55 17.05
N TYR A 7 -7.45 9.00 15.96
CA TYR A 7 -6.03 8.66 15.87
C TYR A 7 -5.46 9.07 14.52
N VAL A 8 -4.21 9.53 14.56
CA VAL A 8 -3.37 9.73 13.40
C VAL A 8 -2.33 8.62 13.38
N LEU A 9 -2.39 7.78 12.36
CA LEU A 9 -1.40 6.74 12.12
C LEU A 9 -0.30 7.29 11.23
N ASP A 10 0.89 7.42 11.79
CA ASP A 10 2.11 7.73 11.05
C ASP A 10 2.83 6.44 10.65
N VAL A 11 3.12 6.30 9.36
CA VAL A 11 3.78 5.12 8.79
C VAL A 11 5.06 5.55 8.12
N THR A 12 6.18 5.04 8.61
CA THR A 12 7.50 5.25 8.03
C THR A 12 7.98 3.96 7.39
N ILE A 13 8.26 4.00 6.08
CA ILE A 13 8.67 2.83 5.30
C ILE A 13 10.13 3.01 4.91
N ALA A 14 10.97 2.06 5.29
CA ALA A 14 12.37 2.00 4.90
C ALA A 14 12.54 1.03 3.72
N TYR A 15 12.93 1.59 2.57
CA TYR A 15 13.19 0.80 1.37
C TYR A 15 14.66 0.43 1.28
N PRO A 16 14.99 -0.80 0.87
CA PRO A 16 16.39 -1.18 0.65
C PRO A 16 17.05 -0.24 -0.36
N HIS A 17 18.30 0.15 -0.08
CA HIS A 17 19.09 1.10 -0.87
C HIS A 17 18.47 2.49 -1.07
N LYS A 18 17.52 2.90 -0.22
CA LYS A 18 16.80 4.18 -0.32
C LYS A 18 16.05 4.34 -1.67
N MET A 19 15.79 3.24 -2.36
CA MET A 19 15.07 3.24 -3.64
C MET A 19 13.62 2.84 -3.43
N PRO A 20 12.66 3.76 -3.61
CA PRO A 20 11.24 3.43 -3.48
C PRO A 20 10.82 2.42 -4.57
N LEU A 21 9.76 1.66 -4.28
CA LEU A 21 9.19 0.77 -5.28
C LEU A 21 8.62 1.59 -6.44
N SER A 22 9.04 1.26 -7.66
CA SER A 22 8.38 1.73 -8.86
C SER A 22 7.03 1.05 -9.00
N LEU A 23 5.99 1.79 -9.42
CA LEU A 23 4.65 1.24 -9.68
C LEU A 23 4.69 0.08 -10.68
N VAL A 24 5.57 0.18 -11.68
CA VAL A 24 5.76 -0.88 -12.70
C VAL A 24 6.34 -2.14 -12.05
N THR A 25 7.31 -1.96 -11.16
CA THR A 25 7.93 -3.09 -10.45
C THR A 25 6.95 -3.73 -9.47
N LEU A 26 6.10 -2.93 -8.81
CA LEU A 26 5.05 -3.43 -7.92
C LEU A 26 3.97 -4.19 -8.68
N SER A 27 3.53 -3.69 -9.83
CA SER A 27 2.51 -4.36 -10.64
C SER A 27 3.04 -5.66 -11.22
N PHE A 28 4.16 -5.65 -11.92
CA PHE A 28 4.70 -6.87 -12.54
C PHE A 28 5.38 -7.83 -11.55
N GLY A 29 5.54 -7.42 -10.29
CA GLY A 29 6.20 -8.20 -9.25
C GLY A 29 7.69 -8.38 -9.46
N THR A 30 8.30 -7.82 -10.52
CA THR A 30 9.65 -8.13 -11.02
C THR A 30 10.82 -7.76 -10.09
N ARG A 31 10.56 -7.30 -8.86
CA ARG A 31 11.63 -7.01 -7.90
C ARG A 31 12.10 -8.27 -7.20
N GLU A 32 13.40 -8.30 -6.92
CA GLU A 32 13.98 -9.25 -5.97
C GLU A 32 13.29 -9.15 -4.60
N PRO A 33 13.24 -10.25 -3.81
CA PRO A 33 12.71 -10.23 -2.45
C PRO A 33 13.36 -9.10 -1.64
N CYS A 34 12.61 -8.04 -1.37
CA CYS A 34 13.10 -6.86 -0.68
C CYS A 34 12.69 -6.93 0.79
N ASP A 35 13.66 -6.71 1.67
CA ASP A 35 13.40 -6.54 3.10
C ASP A 35 12.94 -5.09 3.35
N ILE A 36 11.63 -4.90 3.42
CA ILE A 36 11.01 -3.60 3.68
C ILE A 36 10.73 -3.51 5.17
N GLY A 37 11.34 -2.52 5.82
CA GLY A 37 11.05 -2.18 7.20
C GLY A 37 9.87 -1.21 7.27
N VAL A 38 8.89 -1.49 8.12
CA VAL A 38 7.79 -0.55 8.39
C VAL A 38 7.76 -0.21 9.87
N TYR A 39 7.76 1.08 10.17
CA TYR A 39 7.63 1.62 11.51
C TYR A 39 6.30 2.37 11.64
N TYR A 40 5.52 2.00 12.65
CA TYR A 40 4.22 2.59 12.93
C TYR A 40 4.29 3.43 14.20
N LYS A 41 3.70 4.62 14.16
CA LYS A 41 3.51 5.45 15.34
C LYS A 41 2.10 6.02 15.35
N ILE A 42 1.42 5.87 16.47
CA ILE A 42 0.05 6.35 16.64
C ILE A 42 0.10 7.61 17.50
N TYR A 43 -0.61 8.64 17.05
CA TYR A 43 -0.85 9.87 17.80
C TYR A 43 -2.35 9.99 18.07
N ASP A 44 -2.73 10.47 19.25
CA ASP A 44 -4.12 10.87 19.48
C ASP A 44 -4.41 12.12 18.65
N ALA A 45 -5.60 12.20 18.07
CA ALA A 45 -6.02 13.36 17.30
C ALA A 45 -6.10 14.63 18.17
N SER A 46 -6.29 14.50 19.50
CA SER A 46 -6.24 15.63 20.43
C SER A 46 -4.85 16.23 20.62
N ASP A 47 -3.80 15.43 20.41
CA ASP A 47 -2.41 15.85 20.65
C ASP A 47 -1.82 16.59 19.44
N VAL A 48 -2.48 16.48 18.29
CA VAL A 48 -2.06 17.14 17.05
C VAL A 48 -2.75 18.50 16.96
N PRO A 49 -2.00 19.61 16.86
CA PRO A 49 -2.55 20.95 16.88
C PRO A 49 -3.19 21.33 15.54
N PHE A 50 -4.27 20.65 15.14
CA PHE A 50 -4.97 20.87 13.86
C PHE A 50 -5.62 22.25 13.71
N GLU A 51 -5.85 22.95 14.83
CA GLU A 51 -6.53 24.26 14.86
C GLU A 51 -5.59 25.45 14.60
N ASP A 52 -4.27 25.25 14.70
CA ASP A 52 -3.26 26.30 14.63
C ASP A 52 -2.17 25.92 13.62
N ASP A 53 -2.16 26.60 12.48
CA ASP A 53 -1.26 26.32 11.36
C ASP A 53 0.24 26.42 11.73
N GLU A 54 0.62 27.36 12.59
CA GLU A 54 2.03 27.53 12.98
C GLU A 54 2.47 26.38 13.89
N LYS A 55 1.65 26.04 14.89
CA LYS A 55 1.92 24.91 15.78
C LYS A 55 1.88 23.58 15.02
N LEU A 56 0.97 23.43 14.05
CA LEU A 56 0.89 22.25 13.20
C LEU A 56 2.13 22.08 12.35
N ARG A 57 2.62 23.17 11.75
CA ARG A 57 3.87 23.17 10.98
C ARG A 57 5.05 22.77 11.87
N ASP A 58 5.17 23.35 13.05
CA ASP A 58 6.29 23.06 13.96
C ASP A 58 6.23 21.61 14.47
N TRP A 59 5.02 21.10 14.75
CA TRP A 59 4.80 19.68 15.05
C TRP A 59 5.21 18.79 13.89
N LEU A 60 4.80 19.09 12.65
CA LEU A 60 5.18 18.34 11.44
C LEU A 60 6.70 18.30 11.27
N TYR A 61 7.39 19.42 11.47
CA TYR A 61 8.86 19.46 11.40
C TYR A 61 9.51 18.56 12.46
N SER A 62 8.99 18.55 13.69
CA SER A 62 9.50 17.66 14.74
C SER A 62 9.32 16.18 14.37
N VAL A 63 8.19 15.82 13.74
CA VAL A 63 7.92 14.46 13.26
C VAL A 63 8.87 14.09 12.12
N TYR A 64 9.11 14.99 11.16
CA TYR A 64 10.05 14.72 10.07
C TYR A 64 11.50 14.55 10.56
N GLN A 65 11.97 15.38 11.48
CA GLN A 65 13.30 15.22 12.08
C GLN A 65 13.44 13.87 12.78
N TYR A 66 12.41 13.45 13.52
CA TYR A 66 12.39 12.12 14.15
C TYR A 66 12.46 11.00 13.09
N LYS A 67 11.69 11.10 12.01
CA LYS A 67 11.69 10.14 10.90
C LYS A 67 13.06 10.00 10.25
N ASP A 68 13.72 11.12 9.97
CA ASP A 68 15.06 11.12 9.39
C ASP A 68 16.07 10.42 10.31
N ASN A 69 15.96 10.61 11.64
CA ASN A 69 16.83 9.94 12.60
C ASN A 69 16.62 8.41 12.63
N ILE A 70 15.36 7.95 12.68
CA ILE A 70 15.07 6.50 12.72
C ILE A 70 15.39 5.82 11.39
N LEU A 71 15.24 6.52 10.25
CA LEU A 71 15.61 6.00 8.94
C LEU A 71 17.13 5.89 8.81
N ASP A 72 17.87 6.92 9.22
CA ASP A 72 19.34 6.88 9.25
C ASP A 72 19.84 5.71 10.12
N ARG A 73 19.21 5.49 11.27
CA ARG A 73 19.50 4.34 12.13
C ARG A 73 19.17 3.01 11.45
N TYR A 74 18.01 2.88 10.82
CA TYR A 74 17.64 1.68 10.09
C TYR A 74 18.65 1.35 8.99
N TYR A 75 19.11 2.35 8.24
CA TYR A 75 20.10 2.12 7.19
C TYR A 75 21.51 1.79 7.71
N LYS A 76 21.83 2.12 8.96
CA LYS A 76 23.13 1.82 9.59
C LYS A 76 23.13 0.52 10.38
N GLU A 77 22.08 0.29 11.18
CA GLU A 77 21.98 -0.78 12.18
C GLU A 77 20.97 -1.88 11.76
N GLY A 78 20.12 -1.63 10.76
CA GLY A 78 19.05 -2.54 10.35
C GLY A 78 17.80 -2.52 11.24
N VAL A 79 17.74 -1.60 12.22
CA VAL A 79 16.65 -1.48 13.19
C VAL A 79 16.18 -0.03 13.33
N PHE A 80 14.87 0.19 13.48
CA PHE A 80 14.30 1.53 13.72
C PHE A 80 14.53 1.98 15.16
N VAL A 81 14.18 1.12 16.13
CA VAL A 81 14.30 1.36 17.56
C VAL A 81 15.03 0.17 18.19
N ARG A 82 16.01 0.43 19.07
CA ARG A 82 16.75 -0.64 19.74
C ARG A 82 15.83 -1.35 20.73
N GLY A 83 15.72 -2.66 20.61
CA GLY A 83 14.86 -3.49 21.47
C GLY A 83 13.45 -3.74 20.92
N GLU A 84 13.10 -3.15 19.78
CA GLU A 84 11.88 -3.49 19.04
C GLU A 84 12.26 -4.26 17.77
N GLU A 85 11.74 -5.48 17.62
CA GLU A 85 11.87 -6.22 16.37
C GLU A 85 10.84 -5.67 15.38
N GLY A 86 11.32 -5.12 14.26
CA GLY A 86 10.45 -4.67 13.19
C GLY A 86 9.85 -5.84 12.43
N ASP A 87 8.57 -5.74 12.08
CA ASP A 87 7.91 -6.73 11.22
C ASP A 87 8.42 -6.60 9.79
N ARG A 88 9.07 -7.66 9.30
CA ARG A 88 9.54 -7.74 7.92
C ARG A 88 8.41 -8.19 7.01
N VAL A 89 8.02 -7.32 6.08
CA VAL A 89 6.96 -7.65 5.14
C VAL A 89 7.55 -8.41 3.95
N TYR A 90 7.43 -9.74 3.98
CA TYR A 90 7.78 -10.60 2.85
C TYR A 90 6.58 -10.75 1.90
N PHE A 91 6.77 -10.40 0.62
CA PHE A 91 5.79 -10.63 -0.44
C PHE A 91 6.08 -11.93 -1.19
N PRO A 92 5.35 -13.03 -0.95
CA PRO A 92 5.56 -14.27 -1.68
C PRO A 92 5.03 -14.17 -3.11
N TRP A 93 5.87 -14.52 -4.08
CA TRP A 93 5.54 -14.54 -5.51
C TRP A 93 4.28 -15.36 -5.85
N TRP A 94 4.01 -16.45 -5.12
CA TRP A 94 2.83 -17.28 -5.38
C TRP A 94 1.50 -16.53 -5.17
N ARG A 95 1.45 -15.58 -4.22
CA ARG A 95 0.25 -14.75 -4.00
C ARG A 95 -0.01 -13.82 -5.18
N ILE A 96 1.06 -13.28 -5.77
CA ILE A 96 0.99 -12.44 -6.97
C ILE A 96 0.47 -13.26 -8.15
N VAL A 97 1.03 -14.44 -8.38
CA VAL A 97 0.58 -15.36 -9.44
C VAL A 97 -0.89 -15.75 -9.24
N GLY A 98 -1.29 -16.11 -8.02
CA GLY A 98 -2.68 -16.44 -7.69
C GLY A 98 -3.66 -15.32 -7.99
N GLN A 99 -3.30 -14.08 -7.61
CA GLN A 99 -4.10 -12.89 -7.91
C GLN A 99 -4.30 -12.72 -9.42
N TYR A 100 -3.24 -12.85 -10.22
CA TYR A 100 -3.34 -12.69 -11.67
C TYR A 100 -4.16 -13.79 -12.35
N VAL A 101 -3.96 -15.06 -11.93
CA VAL A 101 -4.75 -16.18 -12.43
C VAL A 101 -6.24 -16.00 -12.11
N PHE A 102 -6.57 -15.54 -10.90
CA PHE A 102 -7.94 -15.24 -10.50
C PHE A 102 -8.58 -14.18 -11.42
N TRP A 103 -7.91 -13.04 -11.63
CA TRP A 103 -8.44 -11.98 -12.48
C TRP A 103 -8.57 -12.38 -13.94
N LEU A 104 -7.57 -13.08 -14.50
CA LEU A 104 -7.63 -13.55 -15.89
C LEU A 104 -8.76 -14.56 -16.10
N THR A 105 -8.93 -15.49 -15.14
CA THR A 105 -9.99 -16.50 -15.19
C THR A 105 -11.37 -15.85 -15.02
N SER A 106 -11.51 -14.94 -14.06
CA SER A 106 -12.75 -14.18 -13.84
C SER A 106 -13.14 -13.37 -15.07
N PHE A 107 -12.18 -12.66 -15.67
CA PHE A 107 -12.39 -11.89 -16.90
C PHE A 107 -12.81 -12.78 -18.07
N TYR A 108 -12.14 -13.94 -18.25
CA TYR A 108 -12.50 -14.91 -19.30
C TYR A 108 -13.94 -15.43 -19.13
N VAL A 109 -14.32 -15.82 -17.92
CA VAL A 109 -15.68 -16.30 -17.62
C VAL A 109 -16.71 -15.21 -17.87
N GLN A 110 -16.48 -14.01 -17.39
CA GLN A 110 -17.37 -12.86 -17.62
C GLN A 110 -17.50 -12.56 -19.11
N TYR A 111 -16.40 -12.49 -19.85
CA TYR A 111 -16.41 -12.28 -21.30
C TYR A 111 -17.26 -13.34 -22.01
N ARG A 112 -17.08 -14.63 -21.68
CA ARG A 112 -17.88 -15.73 -22.27
C ARG A 112 -19.36 -15.60 -21.97
N ILE A 113 -19.73 -15.24 -20.73
CA ILE A 113 -21.14 -15.04 -20.33
C ILE A 113 -21.72 -13.84 -21.06
N TYR A 114 -21.04 -12.68 -21.06
CA TYR A 114 -21.52 -11.48 -21.74
C TYR A 114 -21.63 -11.69 -23.25
N SER A 115 -20.64 -12.29 -23.89
CA SER A 115 -20.73 -12.64 -25.31
C SER A 115 -21.89 -13.60 -25.59
N PHE A 116 -22.12 -14.60 -24.73
CA PHE A 116 -23.27 -15.51 -24.89
C PHE A 116 -24.60 -14.76 -24.76
N VAL A 117 -24.77 -13.93 -23.74
CA VAL A 117 -25.98 -13.13 -23.53
C VAL A 117 -26.20 -12.17 -24.69
N VAL A 118 -25.15 -11.47 -25.14
CA VAL A 118 -25.22 -10.53 -26.27
C VAL A 118 -25.56 -11.26 -27.56
N LEU A 119 -24.90 -12.38 -27.88
CA LEU A 119 -25.19 -13.17 -29.08
C LEU A 119 -26.62 -13.73 -29.04
N HIS A 120 -27.07 -14.25 -27.90
CA HIS A 120 -28.43 -14.76 -27.72
C HIS A 120 -29.47 -13.65 -27.89
N PHE A 121 -29.21 -12.46 -27.33
CA PHE A 121 -30.06 -11.29 -27.47
C PHE A 121 -30.12 -10.80 -28.94
N LEU A 122 -28.97 -10.69 -29.61
CA LEU A 122 -28.90 -10.28 -31.01
C LEU A 122 -29.61 -11.28 -31.93
N ARG A 123 -29.50 -12.59 -31.64
CA ARG A 123 -30.23 -13.65 -32.35
C ARG A 123 -31.74 -13.57 -32.11
N SER A 124 -32.16 -13.27 -30.87
CA SER A 124 -33.58 -13.08 -30.52
C SER A 124 -34.22 -11.88 -31.24
N ILE A 125 -33.43 -10.89 -31.65
CA ILE A 125 -33.90 -9.68 -32.34
C ILE A 125 -33.77 -9.83 -33.88
N GLY A 126 -33.23 -10.95 -34.37
CA GLY A 126 -33.10 -11.23 -35.80
C GLY A 126 -31.98 -10.44 -36.50
N LEU A 127 -31.05 -9.85 -35.75
CA LEU A 127 -29.90 -9.11 -36.28
C LEU A 127 -28.78 -10.02 -36.78
N ILE A 128 -28.75 -11.28 -36.35
CA ILE A 128 -27.75 -12.30 -36.73
C ILE A 128 -28.49 -13.63 -36.95
N SER A 129 -28.27 -14.29 -38.10
CA SER A 129 -28.90 -15.57 -38.49
C SER A 129 -28.33 -16.77 -37.73
#